data_AF-A0AAD5QX87-F1
#
_entry.id   AF-A0AAD5QX87-F1
#
_cell.length_a   1.000
_cell.length_b   1.000
_cell.length_c   1.000
_cell.angle_alpha   90.00
_cell.angle_beta   90.00
_cell.angle_gamma   90.00
#
_symmetry.space_group_name_H-M   'P 1'
#
loop_
_entity.id
_entity.type
_entity.pdbx_description
1 polymer ?
#
loop_
_entity_poly.entity_id
_entity_poly.type
_entity_poly.pdbx_seq_one_letter_code
_entity_poly.pdbx_strand_id
1 'polypeptide(L)'
;MALFTGWKVNTGTLGMKPTVKERCTNSSDLHVTDGIVEGVLQKGMGVGFVTTTRITHATPAALYAKGVDRNHEFDDPTMNAELKCTHDIAKQLLSYPASEFKVTLTHVLGDLGSLWKLRKLLN
;
A
#
# COMPACT_ATOMS: atom_id res chain seq x y z
N MET A 1 3.93 -7.41 5.72
CA MET A 1 3.73 -6.59 6.92
C MET A 1 4.80 -6.86 7.97
N ALA A 2 4.72 -7.92 8.77
CA ALA A 2 5.63 -8.17 9.90
C ALA A 2 7.12 -7.97 9.61
N LEU A 3 7.61 -8.43 8.46
CA LEU A 3 9.02 -8.29 8.07
C LEU A 3 9.45 -6.84 7.76
N PHE A 4 8.53 -5.99 7.28
CA PHE A 4 8.85 -4.61 6.90
C PHE A 4 8.49 -3.60 7.98
N THR A 5 7.46 -3.89 8.78
CA THR A 5 7.00 -2.95 9.80
C THR A 5 7.37 -3.35 11.22
N GLY A 6 7.80 -4.60 11.46
CA GLY A 6 8.02 -5.12 12.82
C GLY A 6 6.73 -5.48 13.58
N TRP A 7 5.56 -5.20 13.01
CA TRP A 7 4.26 -5.50 13.62
C TRP A 7 3.64 -6.77 13.02
N LYS A 8 3.27 -7.73 13.88
CA LYS A 8 2.32 -8.79 13.46
C LYS A 8 0.97 -8.15 13.15
N VAL A 9 0.32 -8.61 12.09
CA VAL A 9 -0.97 -8.10 11.61
C VAL A 9 -1.94 -9.24 11.38
N ASN A 10 -3.23 -8.89 11.28
CA ASN A 10 -4.26 -9.87 10.96
C ASN A 10 -4.18 -10.31 9.49
N THR A 11 -4.60 -11.55 9.23
CA THR A 11 -4.53 -12.14 7.90
C THR A 11 -5.33 -11.31 6.89
N GLY A 12 -4.67 -10.93 5.80
CA GLY A 12 -5.31 -10.18 4.73
C GLY A 12 -5.22 -8.67 4.86
N THR A 13 -4.78 -8.11 6.00
CA THR A 13 -4.68 -6.66 6.17
C THR A 13 -3.27 -6.13 5.87
N LEU A 14 -3.20 -4.91 5.37
CA LEU A 14 -1.95 -4.19 5.10
C LEU A 14 -1.88 -2.91 5.93
N GLY A 15 -0.75 -2.71 6.60
CA GLY A 15 -0.40 -1.49 7.34
C GLY A 15 -1.32 -1.14 8.51
N MET A 16 -1.88 -2.16 9.17
CA MET A 16 -2.80 -1.99 10.31
C MET A 16 -2.25 -2.69 11.56
N LYS A 17 -2.52 -2.12 12.73
CA LYS A 17 -2.19 -2.73 14.02
C LYS A 17 -3.03 -4.00 14.23
N PRO A 18 -2.54 -4.98 15.00
CA PRO A 18 -3.23 -6.27 15.19
C PRO A 18 -4.57 -6.15 15.94
N THR A 19 -4.85 -5.01 16.57
CA THR A 19 -6.10 -4.74 17.28
C THR A 19 -7.31 -4.55 16.37
N VAL A 20 -7.10 -4.27 15.07
CA VAL A 20 -8.18 -3.98 14.13
C VAL A 20 -8.83 -5.28 13.65
N LYS A 21 -10.15 -5.41 13.78
CA LYS A 21 -10.88 -6.63 13.40
C LYS A 21 -11.41 -6.56 11.97
N GLU A 22 -11.60 -5.36 11.46
CA GLU A 22 -12.09 -5.04 10.13
C GLU A 22 -11.00 -5.25 9.07
N ARG A 23 -11.42 -5.46 7.82
CA ARG A 23 -10.51 -5.59 6.67
C ARG A 23 -9.97 -4.26 6.15
N CYS A 24 -10.61 -3.16 6.52
CA CYS A 24 -10.25 -1.80 6.12
C CYS A 24 -10.43 -0.84 7.30
N THR A 25 -9.61 0.22 7.38
CA THR A 25 -9.84 1.31 8.32
C THR A 25 -9.24 2.62 7.82
N ASN A 26 -9.96 3.73 8.03
CA ASN A 26 -9.49 5.08 7.76
C ASN A 26 -8.88 5.76 8.99
N SER A 27 -8.92 5.11 10.16
CA SER A 27 -8.32 5.66 11.38
C SER A 27 -6.79 5.54 11.31
N SER A 28 -6.11 6.69 11.21
CA SER A 28 -4.65 6.79 11.20
C SER A 28 -4.00 6.18 12.45
N ASP A 29 -4.68 6.25 13.60
CA ASP A 29 -4.17 5.72 14.88
C ASP A 29 -4.05 4.19 14.87
N LEU A 30 -4.81 3.54 14.00
CA LEU A 30 -4.79 2.10 13.79
C LEU A 30 -3.82 1.69 12.68
N HIS A 31 -3.22 2.64 11.97
CA HIS A 31 -2.19 2.37 10.97
C HIS A 31 -0.83 2.15 11.62
N VAL A 32 0.02 1.38 10.94
CA VAL A 32 1.42 1.20 11.33
C VAL A 32 2.25 2.22 10.56
N THR A 33 2.79 3.22 11.26
CA THR A 33 3.51 4.37 10.66
C THR A 33 4.99 4.44 11.06
N ASP A 34 5.46 3.46 11.82
CA ASP A 34 6.81 3.33 12.38
C ASP A 34 7.61 2.18 11.76
N GLY A 35 7.28 1.80 10.52
CA GLY A 35 7.97 0.73 9.80
C GLY A 35 9.36 1.13 9.29
N ILE A 36 10.09 0.16 8.75
CA ILE A 36 11.46 0.38 8.25
C ILE A 36 11.50 1.44 7.13
N VAL A 37 10.48 1.46 6.27
CA VAL A 37 10.40 2.38 5.14
C VAL A 37 10.26 3.82 5.64
N GLU A 38 9.33 4.06 6.57
CA GLU A 38 9.12 5.38 7.16
C GLU A 38 10.38 5.85 7.88
N GLY A 39 11.02 4.98 8.67
CA GLY A 39 12.25 5.30 9.38
C GLY A 39 13.44 5.62 8.47
N VAL A 40 13.55 4.93 7.32
CA VAL A 40 14.61 5.19 6.32
C VAL A 40 14.34 6.50 5.57
N LEU A 41 13.09 6.75 5.17
CA LEU A 41 12.70 8.01 4.50
C LEU A 41 12.88 9.22 5.43
N GLN A 42 12.53 9.11 6.71
CA GLN A 42 12.75 10.17 7.71
C GLN A 42 14.23 10.54 7.88
N LYS A 43 15.14 9.60 7.61
CA LYS A 43 16.60 9.82 7.60
C LYS A 43 17.11 10.41 6.27
N GLY A 44 16.23 10.73 5.33
CA GLY A 44 16.58 11.28 4.02
C GLY A 44 17.25 10.27 3.07
N MET A 45 17.11 8.97 3.34
CA MET A 45 17.70 7.92 2.52
C MET A 45 16.77 7.49 1.39
N GLY A 46 17.34 7.06 0.27
CA GLY A 46 16.57 6.53 -0.86
C GLY A 46 15.95 5.16 -0.55
N VAL A 47 14.70 4.98 -0.93
CA VAL A 47 13.97 3.69 -0.83
C VAL A 47 13.48 3.26 -2.21
N GLY A 48 13.45 1.95 -2.44
CA GLY A 48 12.84 1.36 -3.62
C GLY A 48 12.66 -0.15 -3.45
N PHE A 49 11.91 -0.76 -4.37
CA PHE A 49 11.74 -2.21 -4.40
C PHE A 49 11.70 -2.76 -5.81
N VAL A 50 12.01 -4.06 -5.90
CA VAL A 50 11.92 -4.86 -7.11
C VAL A 50 11.07 -6.09 -6.79
N THR A 51 10.12 -6.41 -7.65
CA THR A 51 9.28 -7.59 -7.50
C THR A 51 8.97 -8.22 -8.85
N THR A 52 8.70 -9.52 -8.88
CA THR A 52 8.15 -10.21 -10.06
C THR A 52 6.61 -10.18 -10.07
N THR A 53 5.98 -9.85 -8.94
CA THR A 53 4.53 -9.71 -8.82
C THR A 53 4.04 -8.34 -9.28
N ARG A 54 2.72 -8.14 -9.37
CA ARG A 54 2.15 -6.78 -9.51
C ARG A 54 2.68 -5.84 -8.43
N ILE A 55 2.86 -4.58 -8.79
CA ILE A 55 3.31 -3.51 -7.89
C ILE A 55 2.36 -3.32 -6.68
N THR A 56 1.07 -3.60 -6.88
CA THR A 56 -0.02 -3.56 -5.90
C THR A 56 -0.23 -4.87 -5.14
N HIS A 57 0.54 -5.92 -5.45
CA HIS A 57 0.42 -7.18 -4.73
C HIS A 57 0.80 -7.01 -3.25
N ALA A 58 0.27 -7.87 -2.38
CA ALA A 58 0.45 -7.78 -0.93
C ALA A 58 1.92 -7.64 -0.46
N THR A 59 2.86 -8.31 -1.12
CA THR A 59 4.28 -8.26 -0.74
C THR A 59 4.90 -6.87 -0.96
N PRO A 60 4.92 -6.31 -2.19
CA PRO A 60 5.38 -4.93 -2.38
C PRO A 60 4.50 -3.88 -1.70
N ALA A 61 3.18 -4.08 -1.68
CA ALA A 61 2.24 -3.17 -1.02
C ALA A 61 2.50 -3.03 0.48
N ALA A 62 3.03 -4.05 1.15
CA ALA A 62 3.37 -3.99 2.56
C ALA A 62 4.44 -2.93 2.92
N LEU A 63 5.15 -2.38 1.93
CA LEU A 63 6.11 -1.29 2.11
C LEU A 63 5.44 0.09 2.22
N TYR A 64 4.21 0.25 1.75
CA TYR A 64 3.58 1.56 1.66
C TYR A 64 2.09 1.60 2.01
N ALA A 65 1.34 0.55 1.70
CA ALA A 65 -0.10 0.51 1.87
C ALA A 65 -0.50 0.36 3.34
N LYS A 66 -1.51 1.14 3.74
CA LYS A 66 -2.08 1.23 5.09
C LYS A 66 -3.59 1.10 5.06
N GLY A 67 -4.17 0.53 6.11
CA GLY A 67 -5.62 0.57 6.33
C GLY A 67 -6.46 -0.22 5.33
N VAL A 68 -5.87 -1.17 4.60
CA VAL A 68 -6.49 -1.75 3.39
C VAL A 68 -6.42 -3.28 3.38
N ASP A 69 -7.42 -3.93 2.78
CA ASP A 69 -7.38 -5.35 2.47
C ASP A 69 -6.44 -5.60 1.29
N ARG A 70 -5.62 -6.66 1.41
CA ARG A 70 -4.61 -7.02 0.40
C ARG A 70 -5.18 -7.30 -0.99
N ASN A 71 -6.47 -7.62 -1.10
CA ASN A 71 -7.13 -7.90 -2.37
C ASN A 71 -7.68 -6.64 -3.03
N HIS A 72 -7.78 -5.52 -2.31
CA HIS A 72 -8.24 -4.24 -2.85
C HIS A 72 -7.11 -3.51 -3.58
N GLU A 73 -6.58 -4.14 -4.64
CA GLU A 73 -5.44 -3.65 -5.40
C GLU A 73 -5.76 -2.35 -6.16
N PHE A 74 -6.98 -2.21 -6.67
CA PHE A 74 -7.49 -1.07 -7.43
C PHE A 74 -9.00 -0.92 -7.21
N ASP A 75 -9.58 0.19 -7.69
CA ASP A 75 -11.02 0.44 -7.64
C ASP A 75 -11.77 -0.49 -8.60
N ASP A 76 -12.20 -1.64 -8.09
CA ASP A 76 -12.97 -2.63 -8.82
C ASP A 76 -14.47 -2.51 -8.45
N PRO A 77 -15.35 -2.17 -9.41
CA PRO A 77 -16.79 -2.06 -9.16
C PRO A 77 -17.45 -3.40 -8.82
N THR A 78 -16.80 -4.53 -9.13
CA THR A 78 -17.31 -5.88 -8.88
C THR A 78 -16.85 -6.46 -7.55
N MET A 79 -16.02 -5.73 -6.80
CA MET A 79 -15.47 -6.22 -5.54
C MET A 79 -16.54 -6.32 -4.45
N ASN A 80 -16.40 -7.32 -3.57
CA ASN A 80 -17.26 -7.47 -2.39
C ASN A 80 -17.19 -6.20 -1.54
N ALA A 81 -18.36 -5.68 -1.15
CA ALA A 81 -18.50 -4.50 -0.29
C ALA A 81 -17.71 -4.62 1.02
N GLU A 82 -17.56 -5.83 1.58
CA GLU A 82 -16.78 -6.07 2.81
C GLU A 82 -15.27 -5.87 2.63
N LEU A 83 -14.78 -6.00 1.41
CA LEU A 83 -13.37 -5.80 1.05
C LEU A 83 -13.11 -4.38 0.53
N LYS A 84 -14.17 -3.63 0.21
CA LYS A 84 -14.08 -2.33 -0.44
C LYS A 84 -13.71 -1.25 0.58
N CYS A 85 -12.42 -0.94 0.62
CA CYS A 85 -11.89 0.15 1.43
C CYS A 85 -12.09 1.52 0.76
N THR A 86 -11.94 2.62 1.50
CA THR A 86 -12.02 3.97 0.91
C THR A 86 -10.84 4.27 -0.03
N HIS A 87 -9.66 3.73 0.29
CA HIS A 87 -8.45 3.89 -0.52
C HIS A 87 -7.91 2.52 -0.94
N ASP A 88 -7.82 2.29 -2.24
CA ASP A 88 -7.18 1.11 -2.82
C ASP A 88 -5.65 1.21 -2.82
N ILE A 89 -4.98 0.08 -2.99
CA ILE A 89 -3.51 0.00 -2.94
C ILE A 89 -2.86 0.81 -4.08
N ALA A 90 -3.47 0.86 -5.27
CA ALA A 90 -2.96 1.66 -6.39
C ALA A 90 -2.97 3.16 -6.05
N LYS A 91 -4.05 3.71 -5.50
CA LYS A 91 -4.11 5.11 -5.07
C LYS A 91 -3.04 5.44 -4.02
N GLN A 92 -2.79 4.53 -3.08
CA GLN A 92 -1.76 4.72 -2.05
C GLN A 92 -0.34 4.71 -2.60
N LEU A 93 -0.09 4.11 -3.78
CA LEU A 93 1.20 4.18 -4.47
C LEU A 93 1.58 5.62 -4.86
N LEU A 94 0.59 6.51 -5.03
CA LEU A 94 0.82 7.92 -5.36
C LEU A 94 0.96 8.82 -4.12
N SER A 95 0.82 8.26 -2.92
CA SER A 95 0.86 8.99 -1.66
C SER A 95 2.06 8.56 -0.82
N TYR A 96 2.39 9.34 0.20
CA TYR A 96 3.43 8.95 1.16
C TYR A 96 3.06 7.62 1.84
N PRO A 97 4.01 6.67 2.00
CA PRO A 97 5.45 6.80 1.73
C PRO A 97 5.87 6.46 0.29
N ALA A 98 5.01 5.86 -0.53
CA ALA A 98 5.36 5.39 -1.86
C ALA A 98 5.76 6.51 -2.84
N SER A 99 5.17 7.70 -2.70
CA SER A 99 5.53 8.87 -3.51
C SER A 99 7.01 9.26 -3.41
N GLU A 100 7.70 8.84 -2.33
CA GLU A 100 9.12 9.13 -2.12
C GLU A 100 10.06 8.07 -2.71
N PHE A 101 9.52 6.94 -3.17
CA PHE A 101 10.34 5.83 -3.68
C PHE A 101 11.08 6.25 -4.95
N LYS A 102 12.39 6.00 -4.96
CA LYS A 102 13.27 6.35 -6.09
C LYS A 102 13.25 5.28 -7.18
N VAL A 103 12.97 4.04 -6.80
CA VAL A 103 12.94 2.90 -7.71
C VAL A 103 11.72 2.03 -7.41
N THR A 104 10.91 1.81 -8.43
CA THR A 104 9.79 0.88 -8.36
C THR A 104 9.78 0.04 -9.62
N LEU A 105 10.25 -1.20 -9.51
CA LEU A 105 10.41 -2.11 -10.65
C LEU A 105 9.56 -3.35 -10.47
N THR A 106 8.81 -3.68 -11.52
CA THR A 106 7.98 -4.89 -11.56
C THR A 106 8.03 -5.52 -12.95
N HIS A 107 7.86 -6.84 -13.00
CA HIS A 107 7.60 -7.55 -14.25
C HIS A 107 6.17 -7.33 -14.76
N VAL A 108 5.20 -7.08 -13.86
CA VAL A 108 3.77 -6.95 -14.18
C VAL A 108 3.26 -5.62 -13.68
N LEU A 109 2.94 -4.70 -14.60
CA LEU A 109 2.45 -3.37 -14.22
C LEU A 109 1.09 -3.42 -13.49
N GLY A 110 0.26 -4.44 -13.69
CA GLY A 110 -1.12 -4.47 -13.15
C GLY A 110 -2.03 -3.47 -13.85
N ASP A 111 -3.28 -3.34 -13.40
CA ASP A 111 -4.24 -2.39 -13.97
C ASP A 111 -3.98 -0.96 -13.45
N LEU A 112 -2.93 -0.33 -14.00
CA LEU A 112 -2.57 1.07 -13.74
C LEU A 112 -3.40 2.05 -14.57
N GLY A 113 -4.48 1.61 -15.23
CA GLY A 113 -5.30 2.45 -16.11
C GLY A 113 -5.81 3.71 -15.40
N SER A 114 -6.12 3.61 -14.11
CA SER A 114 -6.49 4.73 -13.24
C SER A 114 -5.30 5.63 -12.87
N LEU A 115 -4.10 5.08 -12.70
CA LEU A 115 -2.89 5.81 -12.30
C LEU A 115 -2.31 6.67 -13.42
N TRP A 116 -2.38 6.21 -14.68
CA TRP A 116 -2.03 7.06 -15.84
C TRP A 116 -2.99 8.23 -16.01
N LYS A 117 -4.26 8.05 -15.64
CA LYS A 117 -5.27 9.11 -15.62
C LYS A 117 -5.00 10.13 -14.52
N LEU A 118 -4.58 9.67 -13.33
CA LEU A 118 -4.21 10.52 -12.18
C LEU A 118 -2.90 11.28 -12.41
N ARG A 119 -1.87 10.65 -12.99
CA ARG A 119 -0.60 11.34 -13.31
C ARG A 119 -0.76 12.42 -14.39
N LYS A 120 -1.72 12.25 -15.31
CA LYS A 120 -2.11 13.31 -16.27
C LYS A 120 -2.90 14.46 -15.65
N LEU A 121 -3.46 14.30 -14.45
CA LEU A 121 -4.20 15.36 -13.74
C LEU A 121 -3.32 16.12 -12.73
N LEU A 122 -2.12 15.61 -12.46
CA LEU A 122 -1.12 16.22 -11.56
C LEU A 122 -0.01 16.97 -12.33
N ASN A 123 -0.16 17.10 -13.65
CA ASN A 123 0.61 17.95 -14.57
C ASN A 123 -0.36 18.82 -15.37
#